data_AF-A0AAD6NN10-F1
#
_entry.id   AF-A0AAD6NN10-F1
#
_cell.length_a   1.000
_cell.length_b   1.000
_cell.length_c   1.000
_cell.angle_alpha   90.00
_cell.angle_beta   90.00
_cell.angle_gamma   90.00
#
_symmetry.space_group_name_H-M   'P 1'
#
loop_
_entity.id
_entity.type
_entity.pdbx_description
1 polymer ?
#
loop_
_entity_poly.entity_id
_entity_poly.type
_entity_poly.pdbx_seq_one_letter_code
_entity_poly.pdbx_strand_id
1 'polypeptide(L)'
;MVDGSAATQLTPTLAPEISGDTELILVEIPEFFKSIMAADAAINPWYTDVKMAGHAWAAEILGFSETISQKILEADFALMAAAFIPFGSKEQLRGLVDWLYWVAMFDDRIDEGDLRNDPIGAATEILETLAVLDDEYPMINPKDNPVRSNDIISLKKDLAFGTEANLIIVLMKQGNSLQEAMNRADEMLDECYKTWDNAFQAMPKWGEEIDRQVLQLVEAYRVLALGNIDWSFRTTRYLGETGAEVRATRILAIPEEYIQKYDCNN
;
A
#
# COMPACT_ATOMS: atom_id res chain seq x y z
N MET A 1 32.75 15.53 -22.59
CA MET A 1 31.66 14.93 -23.40
C MET A 1 31.37 13.60 -22.76
N VAL A 2 30.38 13.59 -21.86
CA VAL A 2 29.89 12.36 -21.23
C VAL A 2 28.71 11.93 -22.09
N ASP A 3 28.81 10.71 -22.59
CA ASP A 3 27.86 10.07 -23.48
C ASP A 3 26.47 10.07 -22.85
N GLY A 4 25.46 10.50 -23.61
CA GLY A 4 24.07 10.44 -23.19
C GLY A 4 23.64 8.98 -23.11
N SER A 5 23.57 8.43 -21.90
CA SER A 5 22.93 7.15 -21.68
C SER A 5 21.46 7.30 -22.07
N ALA A 6 21.07 6.59 -23.13
CA ALA A 6 19.69 6.47 -23.54
C ALA A 6 18.86 6.01 -22.32
N ALA A 7 17.93 6.85 -21.88
CA ALA A 7 16.92 6.44 -20.91
C ALA A 7 16.18 5.23 -21.50
N THR A 8 16.43 4.05 -20.93
CA THR A 8 15.78 2.81 -21.33
C THR A 8 14.28 3.03 -21.16
N GLN A 9 13.53 2.96 -22.26
CA GLN A 9 12.08 3.16 -22.24
C GLN A 9 11.43 2.14 -21.31
N LEU A 10 10.85 2.66 -20.22
CA LEU A 10 10.06 1.91 -19.25
C LEU A 10 8.88 1.27 -20.00
N THR A 11 8.91 -0.05 -20.15
CA THR A 11 7.76 -0.83 -20.62
C THR A 11 7.16 -1.48 -19.38
N PRO A 12 6.01 -1.01 -18.87
CA PRO A 12 5.41 -1.60 -17.69
C PRO A 12 4.98 -3.03 -17.99
N THR A 13 5.26 -3.96 -17.07
CA THR A 13 4.59 -5.27 -17.08
C THR A 13 3.12 -5.02 -16.77
N LEU A 14 2.23 -5.26 -17.73
CA LEU A 14 0.79 -5.18 -17.51
C LEU A 14 0.33 -6.48 -16.85
N ALA A 15 -0.63 -6.38 -15.93
CA ALA A 15 -1.34 -7.57 -15.46
C ALA A 15 -1.92 -8.29 -16.69
N PRO A 16 -1.86 -9.63 -16.75
CA PRO A 16 -2.39 -10.38 -17.88
C PRO A 16 -3.87 -10.05 -18.10
N GLU A 17 -4.27 -9.87 -19.36
CA GLU A 17 -5.67 -9.65 -19.72
C GLU A 17 -6.50 -10.86 -19.26
N ILE A 18 -7.46 -10.61 -18.37
CA ILE A 18 -8.40 -11.63 -17.89
C ILE A 18 -9.33 -11.98 -19.05
N SER A 19 -9.36 -13.26 -19.45
CA SER A 19 -10.27 -13.77 -20.47
C SER A 19 -11.73 -13.51 -20.09
N GLY A 20 -12.57 -13.14 -21.06
CA GLY A 20 -13.99 -12.83 -20.86
C GLY A 20 -14.85 -13.98 -20.30
N ASP A 21 -14.33 -15.21 -20.27
CA ASP A 21 -15.00 -16.42 -19.75
C ASP A 21 -14.43 -16.92 -18.41
N THR A 22 -13.71 -16.08 -17.66
CA THR A 22 -13.05 -16.51 -16.42
C THR A 22 -14.05 -16.66 -15.27
N GLU A 23 -14.11 -17.86 -14.67
CA GLU A 23 -14.90 -18.11 -13.47
C GLU A 23 -14.37 -17.29 -12.28
N LEU A 24 -15.27 -16.65 -11.53
CA LEU A 24 -14.92 -15.77 -10.42
C LEU A 24 -15.24 -16.44 -9.08
N ILE A 25 -14.25 -16.51 -8.21
CA ILE A 25 -14.42 -16.86 -6.81
C ILE A 25 -14.74 -15.59 -6.03
N LEU A 26 -15.84 -15.62 -5.28
CA LEU A 26 -16.21 -14.57 -4.34
C LEU A 26 -15.66 -14.92 -2.97
N VAL A 27 -14.89 -14.01 -2.38
CA VAL A 27 -14.32 -14.16 -1.03
C VAL A 27 -14.72 -12.96 -0.17
N GLU A 28 -15.13 -13.23 1.07
CA GLU A 28 -15.37 -12.17 2.05
C GLU A 28 -14.04 -11.69 2.63
N ILE A 29 -13.76 -10.39 2.53
CA ILE A 29 -12.56 -9.75 3.10
C ILE A 29 -12.78 -9.33 4.56
N PRO A 30 -11.70 -9.18 5.35
CA PRO A 30 -11.75 -8.64 6.70
C PRO A 30 -12.53 -7.33 6.83
N GLU A 31 -13.13 -7.11 8.01
CA GLU A 31 -13.79 -5.83 8.33
C GLU A 31 -12.76 -4.80 8.79
N PHE A 32 -12.35 -3.90 7.89
CA PHE A 32 -11.33 -2.90 8.20
C PHE A 32 -11.84 -1.68 8.97
N PHE A 33 -13.13 -1.35 8.86
CA PHE A 33 -13.68 -0.10 9.41
C PHE A 33 -14.40 -0.34 10.74
N LYS A 34 -13.67 -0.90 11.70
CA LYS A 34 -14.14 -1.19 13.08
C LYS A 34 -13.21 -0.61 14.16
N SER A 35 -13.71 -0.52 15.39
CA SER A 35 -13.02 0.07 16.55
C SER A 35 -12.40 1.44 16.22
N ILE A 36 -11.11 1.64 16.49
CA ILE A 36 -10.33 2.86 16.21
C ILE A 36 -10.30 3.27 14.73
N MET A 37 -10.67 2.37 13.82
CA MET A 37 -10.73 2.61 12.37
C MET A 37 -12.17 2.83 11.85
N ALA A 38 -13.18 2.88 12.73
CA ALA A 38 -14.59 3.01 12.31
C ALA A 38 -14.96 4.41 11.78
N ALA A 39 -14.11 5.41 11.98
CA ALA A 39 -14.34 6.76 11.47
C ALA A 39 -13.99 6.85 9.99
N ASP A 40 -14.64 7.75 9.26
CA ASP A 40 -14.22 8.10 7.90
C ASP A 40 -12.89 8.87 7.92
N ALA A 41 -12.03 8.59 6.94
CA ALA A 41 -10.81 9.34 6.74
C ALA A 41 -11.13 10.79 6.37
N ALA A 42 -10.65 11.74 7.17
CA ALA A 42 -10.68 13.14 6.77
C ALA A 42 -9.73 13.36 5.59
N ILE A 43 -10.11 14.23 4.65
CA ILE A 43 -9.31 14.55 3.46
C ILE A 43 -8.92 16.02 3.51
N ASN A 44 -7.63 16.29 3.31
CA ASN A 44 -7.10 17.65 3.28
C ASN A 44 -7.83 18.48 2.20
N PRO A 45 -8.36 19.68 2.54
CA PRO A 45 -9.12 20.51 1.61
C PRO A 45 -8.31 21.00 0.40
N TRP A 46 -6.98 20.98 0.49
CA TRP A 46 -6.08 21.38 -0.60
C TRP A 46 -5.77 20.24 -1.58
N TYR A 47 -6.35 19.05 -1.40
CA TYR A 47 -6.13 17.87 -2.24
C TYR A 47 -6.23 18.18 -3.75
N THR A 48 -7.34 18.78 -4.18
CA THR A 48 -7.58 19.06 -5.60
C THR A 48 -6.55 20.03 -6.17
N ASP A 49 -6.17 21.05 -5.40
CA ASP A 49 -5.17 22.04 -5.79
C ASP A 49 -3.77 21.43 -5.94
N VAL A 50 -3.40 20.54 -5.02
CA VAL A 50 -2.05 19.98 -4.95
C VAL A 50 -1.88 18.82 -5.93
N LYS A 51 -2.92 18.00 -6.17
CA LYS A 51 -2.83 16.81 -7.04
C LYS A 51 -2.26 17.12 -8.42
N MET A 52 -2.85 18.08 -9.12
CA MET A 52 -2.41 18.42 -10.49
C MET A 52 -1.02 19.07 -10.50
N ALA A 53 -0.75 19.93 -9.52
CA ALA A 53 0.52 20.65 -9.45
C ALA A 53 1.70 19.74 -9.06
N GLY A 54 1.46 18.76 -8.19
CA GLY A 54 2.42 17.71 -7.81
C GLY A 54 2.69 16.76 -8.97
N HIS A 55 1.63 16.32 -9.65
CA HIS A 55 1.77 15.44 -10.81
C HIS A 55 2.57 16.10 -11.94
N ALA A 56 2.27 17.36 -12.29
CA ALA A 56 2.99 18.07 -13.34
C ALA A 56 4.49 18.19 -13.04
N TRP A 57 4.84 18.53 -11.79
CA TRP A 57 6.23 18.59 -11.34
C TRP A 57 6.90 17.20 -11.40
N ALA A 58 6.24 16.16 -10.88
CA ALA A 58 6.78 14.81 -10.88
C ALA A 58 7.00 14.29 -12.30
N ALA A 59 6.05 14.52 -13.21
CA ALA A 59 6.16 14.13 -14.61
C ALA A 59 7.35 14.81 -15.32
N GLU A 60 7.59 16.08 -15.03
CA GLU A 60 8.73 16.83 -15.57
C GLU A 60 10.07 16.32 -14.99
N ILE A 61 10.17 16.21 -13.67
CA ILE A 61 11.43 15.90 -12.98
C ILE A 61 11.82 14.43 -13.13
N LEU A 62 10.83 13.52 -13.09
CA LEU A 62 11.06 12.07 -13.16
C LEU A 62 10.88 11.51 -14.58
N GLY A 63 10.54 12.36 -15.55
CA GLY A 63 10.48 12.00 -16.96
C GLY A 63 9.39 10.98 -17.30
N PHE A 64 8.17 11.16 -16.78
CA PHE A 64 7.08 10.22 -17.01
C PHE A 64 6.70 10.11 -18.48
N SER A 65 6.58 8.87 -18.97
CA SER A 65 5.85 8.60 -20.20
C SER A 65 4.34 8.80 -19.96
N GLU A 66 3.56 8.92 -21.04
CA GLU A 66 2.10 9.04 -20.95
C GLU A 66 1.48 7.85 -20.18
N THR A 67 1.99 6.64 -20.40
CA THR A 67 1.55 5.43 -19.70
C THR A 67 1.84 5.46 -18.20
N ILE A 68 3.03 5.92 -17.80
CA ILE A 68 3.41 6.04 -16.38
C ILE A 68 2.60 7.16 -15.72
N SER A 69 2.44 8.28 -16.42
CA SER A 69 1.64 9.40 -15.95
C SER A 69 0.20 8.95 -15.66
N GLN A 70 -0.41 8.17 -16.56
CA GLN A 70 -1.74 7.61 -16.37
C GLN A 70 -1.80 6.68 -15.14
N LYS A 71 -0.88 5.71 -15.03
CA LYS A 71 -0.82 4.79 -13.87
C LYS A 71 -0.69 5.53 -12.53
N ILE A 72 0.13 6.59 -12.49
CA ILE A 72 0.36 7.39 -11.29
C ILE A 72 -0.87 8.24 -10.92
N LEU A 73 -1.59 8.75 -11.92
CA LEU A 73 -2.85 9.46 -11.70
C LEU A 73 -3.95 8.54 -11.17
N GLU A 74 -3.99 7.30 -11.66
CA GLU A 74 -4.88 6.23 -11.20
C GLU A 74 -4.54 5.77 -9.76
N ALA A 75 -3.25 5.65 -9.44
CA ALA A 75 -2.78 5.37 -8.08
C ALA A 75 -3.15 6.48 -7.08
N ASP A 76 -3.25 7.73 -7.55
CA ASP A 76 -3.69 8.88 -6.78
C ASP A 76 -2.98 9.03 -5.42
N PHE A 77 -1.65 9.04 -5.43
CA PHE A 77 -0.84 9.28 -4.22
C PHE A 77 -1.11 10.64 -3.57
N ALA A 78 -1.66 11.61 -4.31
CA ALA A 78 -2.13 12.87 -3.76
C ALA A 78 -3.30 12.68 -2.80
N LEU A 79 -4.19 11.73 -3.07
CA LEU A 79 -5.28 11.37 -2.17
C LEU A 79 -4.73 10.70 -0.90
N MET A 80 -3.73 9.82 -1.03
CA MET A 80 -3.05 9.22 0.12
C MET A 80 -2.44 10.29 1.04
N ALA A 81 -1.68 11.23 0.45
CA ALA A 81 -1.12 12.36 1.19
C ALA A 81 -2.20 13.19 1.91
N ALA A 82 -3.31 13.46 1.21
CA ALA A 82 -4.41 14.24 1.76
C ALA A 82 -5.13 13.55 2.92
N ALA A 83 -5.17 12.22 2.92
CA ALA A 83 -5.69 11.42 4.03
C ALA A 83 -4.70 11.31 5.19
N PHE A 84 -3.39 11.35 4.93
CA PHE A 84 -2.34 11.30 5.95
C PHE A 84 -2.22 12.58 6.77
N ILE A 85 -2.41 13.74 6.13
CA ILE A 85 -2.31 15.05 6.79
C ILE A 85 -3.55 15.90 6.53
N PRO A 86 -4.74 15.47 7.03
CA PRO A 86 -6.02 16.12 6.73
C PRO A 86 -6.10 17.58 7.19
N PHE A 87 -5.31 17.95 8.19
CA PHE A 87 -5.27 19.30 8.78
C PHE A 87 -3.97 20.06 8.45
N GLY A 88 -3.08 19.49 7.64
CA GLY A 88 -1.83 20.12 7.23
C GLY A 88 -2.05 21.33 6.31
N SER A 89 -1.08 22.26 6.30
CA SER A 89 -1.09 23.37 5.35
C SER A 89 -0.96 22.87 3.91
N LYS A 90 -1.28 23.74 2.95
CA LYS A 90 -1.12 23.45 1.51
C LYS A 90 0.32 23.08 1.15
N GLU A 91 1.29 23.74 1.76
CA GLU A 91 2.73 23.53 1.56
C GLU A 91 3.18 22.19 2.15
N GLN A 92 2.69 21.84 3.34
CA GLN A 92 2.96 20.53 3.94
C GLN A 92 2.38 19.41 3.10
N LEU A 93 1.14 19.58 2.60
CA LEU A 93 0.52 18.64 1.68
C LEU A 93 1.33 18.50 0.40
N ARG A 94 1.75 19.63 -0.18
CA ARG A 94 2.54 19.63 -1.41
C ARG A 94 3.86 18.87 -1.24
N GLY A 95 4.59 19.12 -0.16
CA GLY A 95 5.85 18.42 0.11
C GLY A 95 5.65 16.90 0.24
N LEU A 96 4.60 16.46 0.93
CA LEU A 96 4.30 15.03 1.06
C LEU A 96 3.89 14.40 -0.28
N VAL A 97 3.10 15.09 -1.11
CA VAL A 97 2.72 14.62 -2.45
C VAL A 97 3.95 14.45 -3.34
N ASP A 98 4.84 15.43 -3.38
CA ASP A 98 6.06 15.37 -4.18
C ASP A 98 6.96 14.21 -3.72
N TRP A 99 7.10 14.02 -2.39
CA TRP A 99 7.85 12.91 -1.83
C TRP A 99 7.24 11.54 -2.18
N LEU A 100 5.91 11.40 -2.09
CA LEU A 100 5.23 10.15 -2.40
C LEU A 100 5.34 9.77 -3.89
N TYR A 101 5.32 10.75 -4.80
CA TYR A 101 5.59 10.47 -6.20
C TYR A 101 7.02 10.00 -6.43
N TRP A 102 7.99 10.59 -5.75
CA TRP A 102 9.39 10.17 -5.83
C TRP A 102 9.57 8.74 -5.28
N VAL A 103 9.03 8.44 -4.10
CA VAL A 103 9.12 7.11 -3.48
C VAL A 103 8.42 6.05 -4.30
N ALA A 104 7.21 6.32 -4.82
CA ALA A 104 6.45 5.35 -5.60
C ALA A 104 7.18 4.95 -6.90
N MET A 105 7.86 5.90 -7.54
CA MET A 105 8.68 5.63 -8.73
C MET A 105 9.92 4.78 -8.40
N PHE A 106 10.50 5.01 -7.24
CA PHE A 106 11.67 4.24 -6.80
C PHE A 106 11.28 2.80 -6.42
N ASP A 107 10.16 2.64 -5.69
CA ASP A 107 9.60 1.36 -5.29
C ASP A 107 9.14 0.51 -6.51
N ASP A 108 8.40 1.10 -7.46
CA ASP A 108 7.95 0.40 -8.68
C ASP A 108 9.16 -0.03 -9.56
N ARG A 109 10.32 0.63 -9.52
CA ARG A 109 11.53 0.17 -10.22
C ARG A 109 12.09 -1.12 -9.63
N ILE A 110 12.00 -1.28 -8.31
CA ILE A 110 12.42 -2.47 -7.58
C ILE A 110 11.43 -3.62 -7.79
N ASP A 111 10.13 -3.34 -7.71
CA ASP A 111 9.08 -4.37 -7.74
C ASP A 111 8.68 -4.80 -9.16
N GLU A 112 8.61 -3.86 -10.11
CA GLU A 112 8.02 -4.07 -11.44
C GLU A 112 8.96 -3.72 -12.61
N GLY A 113 10.10 -3.07 -12.31
CA GLY A 113 11.01 -2.47 -13.29
C GLY A 113 12.28 -3.27 -13.60
N ASP A 114 13.30 -2.52 -14.03
CA ASP A 114 14.62 -3.00 -14.46
C ASP A 114 15.40 -3.76 -13.37
N LEU A 115 15.03 -3.55 -12.10
CA LEU A 115 15.73 -4.11 -10.94
C LEU A 115 15.04 -5.36 -10.36
N ARG A 116 13.81 -5.68 -10.80
CA ARG A 116 13.01 -6.81 -10.31
C ARG A 116 13.77 -8.15 -10.35
N ASN A 117 14.63 -8.35 -11.36
CA ASN A 117 15.41 -9.57 -11.56
C ASN A 117 16.91 -9.38 -11.32
N ASP A 118 17.33 -8.22 -10.79
CA ASP A 118 18.72 -7.93 -10.43
C ASP A 118 18.83 -7.69 -8.92
N PRO A 119 18.86 -8.76 -8.10
CA PRO A 119 18.97 -8.64 -6.65
C PRO A 119 20.29 -7.97 -6.21
N ILE A 120 21.30 -7.90 -7.08
CA ILE A 120 22.56 -7.19 -6.82
C ILE A 120 22.39 -5.69 -7.10
N GLY A 121 21.71 -5.33 -8.20
CA GLY A 121 21.32 -3.95 -8.52
C GLY A 121 20.39 -3.33 -7.49
N ALA A 122 19.32 -4.05 -7.10
CA ALA A 122 18.39 -3.61 -6.05
C ALA A 122 19.09 -3.43 -4.69
N ALA A 123 19.98 -4.37 -4.32
CA ALA A 123 20.79 -4.24 -3.11
C ALA A 123 21.77 -3.05 -3.20
N THR A 124 22.37 -2.80 -4.36
CA THR A 124 23.27 -1.66 -4.58
C THR A 124 22.52 -0.34 -4.45
N GLU A 125 21.32 -0.22 -5.03
CA GLU A 125 20.53 1.01 -4.98
C GLU A 125 19.94 1.27 -3.59
N ILE A 126 19.54 0.22 -2.86
CA ILE A 126 19.18 0.29 -1.43
C ILE A 126 20.40 0.71 -0.61
N LEU A 127 21.58 0.13 -0.84
CA LEU A 127 22.82 0.50 -0.14
C LEU A 127 23.26 1.92 -0.45
N GLU A 128 23.11 2.39 -1.69
CA GLU A 128 23.40 3.77 -2.09
C GLU A 128 22.41 4.76 -1.48
N THR A 129 21.12 4.42 -1.41
CA THR A 129 20.09 5.23 -0.75
C THR A 129 20.29 5.27 0.76
N LEU A 130 20.65 4.15 1.38
CA LEU A 130 20.97 4.07 2.80
C LEU A 130 22.29 4.76 3.15
N ALA A 131 23.29 4.71 2.27
CA ALA A 131 24.57 5.42 2.43
C ALA A 131 24.42 6.96 2.33
N VAL A 132 23.35 7.45 1.70
CA VAL A 132 22.97 8.88 1.77
C VAL A 132 22.36 9.24 3.13
N LEU A 133 21.83 8.25 3.86
CA LEU A 133 21.11 8.44 5.11
C LEU A 133 22.00 8.23 6.35
N ASP A 134 22.94 7.25 6.36
CA ASP A 134 23.90 6.93 7.45
C ASP A 134 24.89 5.79 7.05
N ASP A 135 26.05 5.69 7.71
CA ASP A 135 27.22 4.82 7.41
C ASP A 135 27.18 3.38 8.00
N GLU A 136 26.10 2.90 8.64
CA GLU A 136 26.10 1.58 9.35
C GLU A 136 24.78 0.76 9.21
N TYR A 137 24.69 -0.35 8.44
CA TYR A 137 23.48 -1.23 8.46
C TYR A 137 23.66 -2.76 8.24
N PRO A 138 23.02 -3.63 9.07
CA PRO A 138 22.77 -5.09 8.82
C PRO A 138 21.30 -5.61 8.98
N MET A 139 21.07 -6.93 8.74
CA MET A 139 19.83 -7.72 8.40
C MET A 139 18.61 -7.82 9.39
N ILE A 140 17.41 -8.15 8.84
CA ILE A 140 16.06 -8.20 9.48
C ILE A 140 15.56 -9.63 9.85
N ASN A 141 14.72 -9.76 10.91
CA ASN A 141 14.14 -11.00 11.47
C ASN A 141 12.62 -11.21 11.15
N PRO A 142 12.16 -12.42 10.76
CA PRO A 142 10.76 -12.70 10.39
C PRO A 142 9.67 -12.67 11.50
N LYS A 143 10.02 -12.51 12.78
CA LYS A 143 9.00 -12.31 13.85
C LYS A 143 8.47 -10.87 13.95
N ASP A 144 9.02 -9.96 13.16
CA ASP A 144 8.79 -8.52 13.24
C ASP A 144 7.79 -7.99 12.19
N ASN A 145 6.98 -8.86 11.56
CA ASN A 145 6.07 -8.47 10.49
C ASN A 145 4.59 -8.74 10.82
N PRO A 146 3.91 -7.81 11.52
CA PRO A 146 2.46 -7.90 11.73
C PRO A 146 1.70 -7.74 10.41
N VAL A 147 0.46 -8.25 10.37
CA VAL A 147 -0.46 -8.16 9.21
C VAL A 147 -0.52 -6.71 8.71
N ARG A 148 -0.19 -6.50 7.44
CA ARG A 148 -0.33 -5.20 6.80
C ARG A 148 -1.65 -5.18 6.06
N SER A 149 -2.44 -4.11 6.21
CA SER A 149 -3.68 -3.94 5.43
C SER A 149 -3.41 -4.00 3.92
N ASN A 150 -2.18 -3.68 3.51
CA ASN A 150 -1.68 -3.83 2.15
C ASN A 150 -1.80 -5.29 1.68
N ASP A 151 -1.33 -6.29 2.45
CA ASP A 151 -1.32 -7.71 2.04
C ASP A 151 -2.73 -8.28 1.73
N ILE A 152 -3.78 -7.69 2.28
CA ILE A 152 -5.15 -8.14 2.03
C ILE A 152 -5.74 -7.42 0.81
N ILE A 153 -5.54 -6.11 0.72
CA ILE A 153 -6.12 -5.29 -0.36
C ILE A 153 -5.34 -5.46 -1.68
N SER A 154 -4.03 -5.72 -1.61
CA SER A 154 -3.18 -6.01 -2.75
C SER A 154 -3.33 -7.43 -3.28
N LEU A 155 -4.05 -8.34 -2.61
CA LEU A 155 -4.06 -9.77 -2.97
C LEU A 155 -4.39 -10.02 -4.44
N LYS A 156 -5.38 -9.32 -5.00
CA LYS A 156 -5.74 -9.47 -6.42
C LYS A 156 -4.59 -9.05 -7.36
N LYS A 157 -3.92 -7.95 -7.01
CA LYS A 157 -2.71 -7.49 -7.70
C LYS A 157 -1.59 -8.53 -7.56
N ASP A 158 -1.28 -8.94 -6.32
CA ASP A 158 -0.17 -9.84 -6.01
C ASP A 158 -0.33 -11.21 -6.67
N LEU A 159 -1.55 -11.75 -6.70
CA LEU A 159 -1.86 -12.98 -7.42
C LEU A 159 -1.64 -12.83 -8.94
N ALA A 160 -2.09 -11.72 -9.53
CA ALA A 160 -1.92 -11.44 -10.95
C ALA A 160 -0.44 -11.29 -11.35
N PHE A 161 0.40 -10.76 -10.47
CA PHE A 161 1.84 -10.59 -10.69
C PHE A 161 2.71 -11.75 -10.18
N GLY A 162 2.10 -12.73 -9.50
CA GLY A 162 2.80 -13.89 -8.94
C GLY A 162 3.64 -13.61 -7.70
N THR A 163 3.36 -12.52 -6.97
CA THR A 163 4.05 -12.15 -5.74
C THR A 163 3.71 -13.13 -4.63
N GLU A 164 4.68 -13.92 -4.17
CA GLU A 164 4.45 -14.94 -3.14
C GLU A 164 4.52 -14.41 -1.70
N ALA A 165 5.02 -13.19 -1.50
CA ALA A 165 5.20 -12.54 -0.21
C ALA A 165 3.92 -11.84 0.29
N ASN A 166 2.78 -12.54 0.21
CA ASN A 166 1.47 -12.05 0.66
C ASN A 166 0.93 -12.98 1.77
N LEU A 167 0.46 -12.41 2.88
CA LEU A 167 -0.01 -13.17 4.04
C LEU A 167 -1.10 -14.21 3.69
N ILE A 168 -2.05 -13.85 2.82
CA ILE A 168 -3.14 -14.76 2.43
C ILE A 168 -2.57 -15.94 1.65
N ILE A 169 -1.61 -15.71 0.76
CA ILE A 169 -0.91 -16.78 0.02
C ILE A 169 -0.13 -17.68 0.98
N VAL A 170 0.53 -17.10 1.99
CA VAL A 170 1.24 -17.88 3.03
C VAL A 170 0.28 -18.75 3.82
N LEU A 171 -0.88 -18.22 4.22
CA LEU A 171 -1.90 -18.98 4.93
C LEU A 171 -2.50 -20.09 4.05
N MET A 172 -2.71 -19.84 2.76
CA MET A 172 -3.16 -20.87 1.81
C MET A 172 -2.14 -21.99 1.64
N LYS A 173 -0.84 -21.67 1.55
CA LYS A 173 0.26 -22.65 1.53
C LYS A 173 0.34 -23.49 2.82
N GLN A 174 -0.28 -23.05 3.92
CA GLN A 174 -0.40 -23.82 5.17
C GLN A 174 -1.61 -24.77 5.19
N GLY A 175 -2.34 -24.90 4.07
CA GLY A 175 -3.47 -25.81 3.93
C GLY A 175 -4.84 -25.18 4.17
N ASN A 176 -4.92 -23.85 4.28
CA ASN A 176 -6.20 -23.14 4.37
C ASN A 176 -6.78 -22.92 2.97
N SER A 177 -8.10 -23.06 2.83
CA SER A 177 -8.80 -22.49 1.68
C SER A 177 -8.65 -20.96 1.66
N LEU A 178 -8.93 -20.33 0.52
CA LEU A 178 -8.88 -18.87 0.39
C LEU A 178 -9.76 -18.17 1.45
N GLN A 179 -10.98 -18.66 1.69
CA GLN A 179 -11.85 -18.06 2.69
C GLN A 179 -11.35 -18.30 4.12
N GLU A 180 -10.80 -19.48 4.44
CA GLU A 180 -10.19 -19.73 5.75
C GLU A 180 -8.97 -18.84 5.99
N ALA A 181 -8.16 -18.60 4.96
CA ALA A 181 -7.04 -17.67 5.02
C ALA A 181 -7.51 -16.23 5.27
N MET A 182 -8.57 -15.77 4.60
CA MET A 182 -9.19 -14.46 4.85
C MET A 182 -9.76 -14.34 6.27
N ASN A 183 -10.50 -15.36 6.73
CA ASN A 183 -11.08 -15.37 8.08
C ASN A 183 -9.98 -15.27 9.14
N ARG A 184 -8.87 -15.98 8.94
CA ARG A 184 -7.72 -15.92 9.85
C ARG A 184 -7.03 -14.56 9.84
N ALA A 185 -6.96 -13.91 8.68
CA ALA A 185 -6.47 -12.53 8.59
C ALA A 185 -7.41 -11.54 9.33
N ASP A 186 -8.73 -11.74 9.27
CA ASP A 186 -9.70 -10.93 10.04
C ASP A 186 -9.55 -11.14 11.55
N GLU A 187 -9.36 -12.38 12.00
CA GLU A 187 -9.06 -12.69 13.41
C GLU A 187 -7.79 -11.97 13.89
N MET A 188 -6.71 -12.01 13.10
CA MET A 188 -5.46 -11.31 13.41
C MET A 188 -5.66 -9.79 13.46
N LEU A 189 -6.47 -9.23 12.55
CA LEU A 189 -6.81 -7.82 12.54
C LEU A 189 -7.60 -7.42 13.79
N ASP A 190 -8.57 -8.25 14.21
CA ASP A 190 -9.32 -8.07 15.45
C ASP A 190 -8.43 -8.08 16.70
N GLU A 191 -7.46 -8.97 16.75
CA GLU A 191 -6.48 -9.03 17.83
C GLU A 191 -5.60 -7.77 17.87
N CYS A 192 -5.20 -7.23 16.71
CA CYS A 192 -4.48 -5.97 16.61
C CYS A 192 -5.30 -4.81 17.19
N TYR A 193 -6.59 -4.69 16.84
CA TYR A 193 -7.45 -3.62 17.39
C TYR A 193 -7.67 -3.75 18.89
N LYS A 194 -7.93 -4.97 19.39
CA LYS A 194 -8.03 -5.21 20.85
C LYS A 194 -6.74 -4.87 21.58
N THR A 195 -5.60 -5.21 20.99
CA THR A 195 -4.28 -4.92 21.56
C THR A 195 -4.02 -3.42 21.61
N TRP A 196 -4.37 -2.69 20.55
CA TRP A 196 -4.30 -1.23 20.54
C TRP A 196 -5.15 -0.61 21.65
N ASP A 197 -6.42 -1.00 21.76
CA ASP A 197 -7.34 -0.44 22.76
C ASP A 197 -6.82 -0.68 24.19
N ASN A 198 -6.34 -1.90 24.46
CA ASN A 198 -5.75 -2.24 25.76
C ASN A 198 -4.47 -1.44 26.03
N ALA A 199 -3.58 -1.31 25.05
CA ALA A 199 -2.34 -0.54 25.19
C ALA A 199 -2.61 0.95 25.41
N PHE A 200 -3.58 1.52 24.68
CA PHE A 200 -4.01 2.90 24.82
C PHE A 200 -4.58 3.18 26.23
N GLN A 201 -5.42 2.29 26.75
CA GLN A 201 -5.97 2.41 28.10
C GLN A 201 -4.92 2.23 29.21
N ALA A 202 -3.89 1.42 28.95
CA ALA A 202 -2.82 1.13 29.90
C ALA A 202 -1.65 2.14 29.83
N MET A 203 -1.74 3.19 29.01
CA MET A 203 -0.67 4.17 28.89
C MET A 203 -0.31 4.79 30.24
N PRO A 204 0.99 4.87 30.59
CA PRO A 204 1.44 5.63 31.75
C PRO A 204 1.02 7.10 31.65
N LYS A 205 1.04 7.80 32.78
CA LYS A 205 0.78 9.24 32.82
C LYS A 205 2.09 9.96 33.09
N TRP A 206 2.39 10.95 32.26
CA TRP A 206 3.62 11.73 32.33
C TRP A 206 3.37 13.21 32.66
N GLY A 207 2.11 13.62 32.75
CA GLY A 207 1.70 14.99 33.03
C GLY A 207 1.17 15.68 31.77
N GLU A 208 0.35 16.72 31.97
CA GLU A 208 -0.53 17.27 30.92
C GLU A 208 0.15 17.54 29.57
N GLU A 209 1.32 18.17 29.59
CA GLU A 209 2.02 18.53 28.35
C GLU A 209 2.51 17.30 27.57
N ILE A 210 3.11 16.33 28.25
CA ILE A 210 3.62 15.11 27.62
C ILE A 210 2.45 14.23 27.18
N ASP A 211 1.43 14.09 28.04
CA ASP A 211 0.22 13.31 27.72
C ASP A 211 -0.47 13.88 26.47
N ARG A 212 -0.53 15.21 26.31
CA ARG A 212 -1.08 15.87 25.12
C ARG A 212 -0.28 15.51 23.86
N GLN A 213 1.05 15.57 23.90
CA GLN A 213 1.91 15.23 22.76
C GLN A 213 1.80 13.75 22.38
N VAL A 214 1.75 12.86 23.37
CA VAL A 214 1.55 11.42 23.15
C VAL A 214 0.20 11.16 22.49
N LEU A 215 -0.88 11.77 22.97
CA LEU A 215 -2.21 11.61 22.37
C LEU A 215 -2.26 12.12 20.93
N GLN A 216 -1.59 13.24 20.63
CA GLN A 216 -1.46 13.75 19.27
C GLN A 216 -0.71 12.77 18.35
N LEU A 217 0.36 12.16 18.84
CA LEU A 217 1.14 11.19 18.09
C LEU A 217 0.37 9.88 17.84
N VAL A 218 -0.35 9.38 18.85
CA VAL A 218 -1.23 8.21 18.71
C VAL A 218 -2.30 8.46 17.66
N GLU A 219 -2.93 9.64 17.70
CA GLU A 219 -3.92 10.03 16.70
C GLU A 219 -3.30 10.16 15.30
N ALA A 220 -2.09 10.69 15.18
CA ALA A 220 -1.39 10.77 13.90
C ALA A 220 -1.17 9.38 13.29
N TYR A 221 -0.71 8.39 14.07
CA TYR A 221 -0.56 7.01 13.58
C TYR A 221 -1.90 6.38 13.18
N ARG A 222 -2.96 6.63 13.95
CA ARG A 222 -4.32 6.17 13.61
C ARG A 222 -4.79 6.77 12.27
N VAL A 223 -4.58 8.08 12.08
CA VAL A 223 -4.92 8.80 10.84
C VAL A 223 -4.12 8.26 9.64
N LEU A 224 -2.81 8.00 9.80
CA LEU A 224 -2.00 7.39 8.74
C LEU A 224 -2.53 6.00 8.35
N ALA A 225 -2.81 5.14 9.32
CA ALA A 225 -3.33 3.80 9.07
C ALA A 225 -4.71 3.83 8.41
N LEU A 226 -5.64 4.63 8.93
CA LEU A 226 -6.98 4.80 8.37
C LEU A 226 -6.94 5.41 6.97
N GLY A 227 -6.11 6.45 6.77
CA GLY A 227 -5.93 7.09 5.49
C GLY A 227 -5.36 6.15 4.43
N ASN A 228 -4.47 5.24 4.82
CA ASN A 228 -3.94 4.22 3.93
C ASN A 228 -5.03 3.22 3.51
N ILE A 229 -5.82 2.73 4.46
CA ILE A 229 -6.94 1.82 4.19
C ILE A 229 -7.98 2.50 3.27
N ASP A 230 -8.45 3.70 3.62
CA ASP A 230 -9.43 4.45 2.82
C ASP A 230 -8.91 4.73 1.41
N TRP A 231 -7.64 5.14 1.29
CA TRP A 231 -6.99 5.32 0.00
C TRP A 231 -6.98 4.02 -0.81
N SER A 232 -6.60 2.88 -0.23
CA SER A 232 -6.53 1.59 -0.94
C SER A 232 -7.88 1.14 -1.50
N PHE A 233 -9.01 1.49 -0.87
CA PHE A 233 -10.35 1.23 -1.40
C PHE A 233 -10.83 2.24 -2.45
N ARG A 234 -10.23 3.45 -2.49
CA ARG A 234 -10.66 4.53 -3.39
C ARG A 234 -9.80 4.67 -4.64
N THR A 235 -8.53 4.28 -4.56
CA THR A 235 -7.66 4.21 -5.73
C THR A 235 -8.07 3.02 -6.60
N THR A 236 -7.92 3.19 -7.92
CA THR A 236 -8.09 2.09 -8.87
C THR A 236 -6.89 1.13 -8.86
N ARG A 237 -5.78 1.45 -8.17
CA ARG A 237 -4.53 0.67 -8.16
C ARG A 237 -4.70 -0.78 -7.70
N TYR A 238 -5.62 -1.07 -6.78
CA TYR A 238 -5.76 -2.41 -6.19
C TYR A 238 -7.06 -3.11 -6.60
N LEU A 239 -8.18 -2.38 -6.53
CA LEU A 239 -9.52 -2.93 -6.74
C LEU A 239 -10.19 -2.44 -8.04
N GLY A 240 -9.46 -1.69 -8.87
CA GLY A 240 -10.03 -1.05 -10.05
C GLY A 240 -11.24 -0.19 -9.68
N GLU A 241 -12.28 -0.22 -10.51
CA GLU A 241 -13.53 0.52 -10.26
C GLU A 241 -14.41 -0.11 -9.17
N THR A 242 -14.10 -1.33 -8.72
CA THR A 242 -14.94 -2.08 -7.77
C THR A 242 -14.69 -1.72 -6.30
N GLY A 243 -13.70 -0.87 -6.00
CA GLY A 243 -13.29 -0.58 -4.63
C GLY A 243 -14.41 -0.10 -3.70
N ALA A 244 -15.33 0.74 -4.20
CA ALA A 244 -16.49 1.19 -3.44
C ALA A 244 -17.49 0.06 -3.14
N GLU A 245 -17.71 -0.86 -4.08
CA GLU A 245 -18.57 -2.02 -3.89
C GLU A 245 -17.95 -3.01 -2.91
N VAL A 246 -16.66 -3.31 -3.05
CA VAL A 246 -15.92 -4.18 -2.13
C VAL A 246 -15.94 -3.59 -0.71
N ARG A 247 -15.77 -2.26 -0.56
CA ARG A 247 -15.89 -1.59 0.74
C ARG A 247 -17.27 -1.78 1.36
N ALA A 248 -18.33 -1.67 0.57
CA ALA A 248 -19.72 -1.74 1.07
C ALA A 248 -20.18 -3.17 1.37
N THR A 249 -19.71 -4.14 0.59
CA THR A 249 -20.18 -5.54 0.64
C THR A 249 -19.22 -6.47 1.36
N ARG A 250 -17.94 -6.07 1.47
CA ARG A 250 -16.81 -6.92 1.85
C ARG A 250 -16.61 -8.13 0.94
N ILE A 251 -17.19 -8.14 -0.26
CA ILE A 251 -17.03 -9.23 -1.20
C ILE A 251 -16.00 -8.83 -2.27
N LEU A 252 -14.92 -9.59 -2.35
CA LEU A 252 -13.90 -9.47 -3.38
C LEU A 252 -14.06 -10.58 -4.42
N ALA A 253 -14.13 -10.21 -5.69
CA ALA A 253 -14.16 -11.15 -6.81
C ALA A 253 -12.75 -11.39 -7.37
N ILE A 254 -12.31 -12.65 -7.33
CA ILE A 254 -10.98 -13.09 -7.78
C ILE A 254 -11.14 -14.10 -8.92
N PRO A 255 -10.41 -13.95 -10.05
CA PRO A 255 -10.32 -14.99 -11.09
C PRO A 255 -9.87 -16.33 -10.52
N GLU A 256 -10.60 -17.42 -10.79
CA GLU A 256 -10.28 -18.75 -10.28
C GLU A 256 -8.86 -19.21 -10.68
N GLU A 257 -8.45 -18.90 -11.90
CA GLU A 257 -7.12 -19.20 -12.45
C GLU A 257 -5.96 -18.68 -11.59
N TYR A 258 -6.18 -17.61 -10.82
CA TYR A 258 -5.17 -17.05 -9.92
C TYR A 258 -4.91 -17.93 -8.69
N ILE A 259 -5.91 -18.73 -8.31
CA ILE A 259 -5.96 -19.50 -7.07
C ILE A 259 -5.67 -20.98 -7.30
N GLN A 260 -5.95 -21.52 -8.51
CA GLN A 260 -5.81 -22.95 -8.84
C GLN A 260 -4.45 -23.57 -8.43
N LYS A 261 -3.35 -22.80 -8.50
CA LYS A 261 -2.01 -23.26 -8.10
C LYS A 261 -1.81 -23.45 -6.58
N TYR A 262 -2.75 -22.98 -5.76
CA TYR A 262 -2.71 -23.03 -4.30
C TYR A 262 -3.82 -23.91 -3.72
N ASP A 263 -4.72 -24.43 -4.56
CA ASP A 263 -5.78 -25.31 -4.10
C ASP A 263 -5.20 -26.68 -3.72
N CYS A 264 -5.33 -27.04 -2.46
CA CYS A 264 -4.67 -28.20 -1.85
C CYS A 264 -5.32 -29.55 -2.23
N ASN A 265 -6.24 -29.54 -3.21
CA ASN A 265 -7.05 -30.70 -3.62
C ASN A 265 -6.58 -31.39 -4.92
N ASN A 266 -5.35 -31.13 -5.39
CA ASN A 266 -4.70 -31.90 -6.46
C ASN A 266 -3.45 -32.64 -5.97
#